data_AF-A0A1I6L120-F1
#
_entry.id   AF-A0A1I6L120-F1
#
_cell.length_a   1.000
_cell.length_b   1.000
_cell.length_c   1.000
_cell.angle_alpha   90.00
_cell.angle_beta   90.00
_cell.angle_gamma   90.00
#
_symmetry.space_group_name_H-M   'P 1'
#
loop_
_entity.id
_entity.type
_entity.pdbx_description
1 polymer ?
#
loop_
_entity_poly.entity_id
_entity_poly.type
_entity_poly.pdbx_seq_one_letter_code
_entity_poly.pdbx_strand_id
1 'polypeptide(L)' 'MKEAAQSMTPQEAAQAFFGQDDTAFAETVALLTKSDPRLAKVFQSTRKRFLDEQD' A
#
# COMPACT_ATOMS: atom_id res chain seq x y z
N MET A 1 12.28 27.08 -3.47
CA MET A 1 11.06 26.53 -4.11
C MET A 1 10.25 25.88 -3.01
N LYS A 2 9.01 26.32 -2.76
CA LYS A 2 8.07 25.59 -1.91
C LYS A 2 7.53 24.47 -2.80
N GLU A 3 8.06 23.26 -2.65
CA GLU A 3 7.49 22.09 -3.30
C GLU A 3 6.11 21.89 -2.68
N ALA A 4 5.08 22.36 -3.39
CA ALA A 4 3.72 22.00 -3.07
C ALA A 4 3.67 20.48 -3.24
N ALA A 5 3.57 19.76 -2.12
CA ALA A 5 3.28 18.34 -2.13
C ALA A 5 2.07 18.15 -3.05
N GLN A 6 2.29 17.56 -4.22
CA GLN A 6 1.20 17.29 -5.13
C GLN A 6 0.22 16.41 -4.35
N SER A 7 -1.01 16.91 -4.18
CA SER A 7 -2.06 16.17 -3.51
C SER A 7 -2.40 14.97 -4.38
N MET A 8 -1.83 13.81 -4.05
CA MET A 8 -2.26 12.55 -4.65
C MET A 8 -3.72 12.30 -4.30
N THR A 9 -4.50 11.90 -5.29
CA THR A 9 -5.85 11.39 -5.06
C THR A 9 -5.77 10.07 -4.27
N PRO A 10 -6.83 9.69 -3.55
CA PRO A 10 -6.87 8.42 -2.84
C PRO A 10 -6.57 7.21 -3.73
N GLN A 11 -6.97 7.26 -5.00
CA GLN A 11 -6.75 6.19 -5.96
C GLN A 11 -5.30 6.11 -6.42
N GLU A 12 -4.63 7.25 -6.66
CA GLU A 12 -3.20 7.29 -6.96
C GLU A 12 -2.37 6.80 -5.77
N ALA A 13 -2.75 7.16 -4.55
CA ALA A 13 -2.10 6.66 -3.34
C ALA A 13 -2.28 5.14 -3.17
N ALA A 14 -3.49 4.63 -3.42
CA ALA A 14 -3.77 3.20 -3.39
C ALA A 14 -2.95 2.45 -4.45
N GLN A 15 -2.86 2.98 -5.67
CA GLN A 15 -2.04 2.41 -6.75
C GLN A 15 -0.56 2.39 -6.38
N ALA A 16 -0.03 3.50 -5.86
CA ALA A 16 1.38 3.61 -5.50
C ALA A 16 1.80 2.67 -4.36
N PHE A 17 0.85 2.28 -3.49
CA PHE A 17 1.10 1.39 -2.36
C PHE A 17 0.76 -0.08 -2.67
N PHE A 18 -0.45 -0.38 -3.15
CA PHE A 18 -0.91 -1.75 -3.38
C PHE A 18 -0.48 -2.32 -4.74
N GLY A 19 -0.18 -1.46 -5.71
CA GLY A 19 0.33 -1.83 -7.04
C GLY A 19 1.84 -2.04 -7.11
N GLN A 20 2.55 -1.98 -5.97
CA GLN A 20 3.97 -2.35 -5.87
C GLN A 20 4.16 -3.84 -6.21
N ASP A 21 5.40 -4.22 -6.55
CA ASP A 21 5.75 -5.63 -6.67
C ASP A 21 5.63 -6.36 -5.31
N ASP A 22 5.51 -7.68 -5.36
CA ASP A 22 5.28 -8.49 -4.16
C ASP A 22 6.38 -8.36 -3.12
N THR A 23 7.64 -8.15 -3.54
CA THR A 23 8.78 -8.05 -2.62
C THR A 23 8.78 -6.70 -1.92
N ALA A 24 8.66 -5.61 -2.68
CA ALA A 24 8.59 -4.26 -2.12
C ALA A 24 7.38 -4.08 -1.20
N PHE A 25 6.23 -4.64 -1.57
CA PHE A 25 5.04 -4.61 -0.72
C PHE A 25 5.27 -5.38 0.58
N ALA A 26 5.85 -6.58 0.51
CA ALA A 26 6.12 -7.40 1.70
C ALA A 26 7.10 -6.71 2.67
N GLU A 27 8.16 -6.09 2.16
CA GLU A 27 9.11 -5.33 2.97
C GLU A 27 8.46 -4.12 3.65
N THR A 28 7.66 -3.37 2.89
CA THR A 28 6.94 -2.19 3.40
C THR A 28 5.94 -2.58 4.48
N VAL A 29 5.15 -3.63 4.25
CA VAL A 29 4.20 -4.14 5.24
C VAL A 29 4.94 -4.63 6.48
N ALA A 30 6.04 -5.38 6.33
CA ALA A 30 6.82 -5.85 7.47
C ALA A 30 7.33 -4.70 8.36
N LEU A 31 7.73 -3.57 7.75
CA LEU A 31 8.12 -2.37 8.48
C LEU A 31 6.93 -1.71 9.22
N LEU A 32 5.81 -1.52 8.52
CA LEU A 32 4.63 -0.86 9.07
C LEU A 32 3.94 -1.68 10.18
N THR A 33 4.01 -3.00 10.08
CA THR A 33 3.33 -3.91 11.01
C THR A 33 4.27 -4.48 12.07
N LYS A 34 5.49 -3.94 12.17
CA LYS A 34 6.49 -4.39 13.15
C LYS A 34 5.95 -4.37 14.59
N SER A 35 5.11 -3.39 14.92
CA SER A 35 4.50 -3.23 16.24
C SER A 35 3.21 -4.04 16.44
N ASP A 36 2.53 -4.41 15.37
CA ASP A 36 1.33 -5.26 15.42
C ASP A 36 1.22 -6.16 14.18
N PRO A 37 1.64 -7.43 14.28
CA PRO A 37 1.61 -8.38 13.17
C PRO A 37 0.19 -8.64 12.61
N ARG A 38 -0.86 -8.37 13.37
CA ARG A 38 -2.25 -8.56 12.91
C ARG A 38 -2.60 -7.61 11.77
N LEU A 39 -1.96 -6.45 11.71
CA LEU A 39 -2.13 -5.49 10.63
C LEU A 39 -1.61 -6.03 9.29
N ALA A 40 -0.63 -6.96 9.29
CA ALA A 40 -0.12 -7.54 8.05
C ALA A 40 -1.21 -8.27 7.28
N LYS A 41 -2.08 -8.99 7.99
CA LYS A 41 -3.22 -9.68 7.39
C LYS A 41 -4.22 -8.71 6.77
N VAL A 42 -4.41 -7.54 7.38
CA VAL A 42 -5.29 -6.48 6.84
C VAL A 42 -4.69 -5.94 5.54
N PHE A 43 -3.42 -5.54 5.53
CA PHE A 43 -2.75 -5.05 4.33
C PHE A 43 -2.78 -6.06 3.18
N GLN A 44 -2.51 -7.34 3.47
CA GLN A 44 -2.58 -8.41 2.47
C GLN A 44 -3.99 -8.60 1.92
N SER A 45 -5.00 -8.60 2.79
CA SER A 45 -6.41 -8.76 2.37
C SER A 45 -6.89 -7.57 1.53
N THR A 46 -6.47 -6.35 1.90
CA THR A 46 -6.80 -5.14 1.15
C THR A 46 -6.10 -5.10 -0.19
N ARG A 47 -4.81 -5.50 -0.27
CA ARG A 47 -4.09 -5.60 -1.54
C ARG A 47 -4.76 -6.58 -2.49
N LYS A 48 -5.16 -7.74 -1.99
CA LYS A 48 -5.88 -8.73 -2.80
C LYS A 48 -7.15 -8.14 -3.40
N ARG A 49 -7.99 -7.49 -2.59
CA ARG A 49 -9.21 -6.83 -3.08
C ARG A 49 -8.91 -5.75 -4.11
N PHE A 50 -7.90 -4.93 -3.85
CA PHE A 50 -7.48 -3.89 -4.79
C PHE A 50 -7.07 -4.45 -6.15
N LEU A 51 -6.36 -5.57 -6.18
CA LEU A 51 -5.96 -6.24 -7.43
C LEU A 51 -7.15 -6.94 -8.11
N ASP A 52 -8.03 -7.59 -7.33
CA ASP A 52 -9.25 -8.23 -7.85
C ASP A 52 -10.24 -7.20 -8.46
N GLU A 53 -10.23 -5.93 -8.00
CA GLU A 53 -11.04 -4.83 -8.55
C GLU A 53 -10.44 -4.20 -9.82
N GLN A 54 -9.21 -4.57 -10.21
CA GLN A 54 -8.55 -4.09 -11.44
C GLN A 54 -8.66 -5.04 -12.64
N ASP A 55 -9.15 -6.26 -12.42
CA ASP A 55 -9.41 -7.29 -13.44
C ASP A 55 -10.86 -7.17 -13.98
#